data_AF-A0A932P6T4-F1
#
_entry.id   AF-A0A932P6T4-F1
#
_cell.length_a   1.000
_cell.length_b   1.000
_cell.length_c   1.000
_cell.angle_alpha   90.00
_cell.angle_beta   90.00
_cell.angle_gamma   90.00
#
_symmetry.space_group_name_H-M   'P 1'
#
loop_
_entity.id
_entity.type
_entity.pdbx_description
1 polymer ?
#
loop_
_entity_poly.entity_id
_entity_poly.type
_entity_poly.pdbx_seq_one_letter_code
_entity_poly.pdbx_strand_id
1 'polypeptide(L)'
;MAIERRMTVMYAQPLLPFMLSVLGLKRAAAKRLLRFGAVQVNDVTVRQFDHLLSAGNEVTLCGLQAAAAVSRFKQAHIRIIYEDDALIVVDKPSGLLTVASDRENADTLFVRLNDYLRSRGSHGRGRTWVHGQRALWVNWAGAVA
;
A
#
# COMPACT_ATOMS: atom_id res chain seq x y z
N MET A 1 -7.44 6.82 -11.43
CA MET A 1 -5.98 6.90 -11.43
C MET A 1 -5.55 7.63 -10.17
N ALA A 2 -4.69 7.05 -9.34
CA ALA A 2 -4.18 7.71 -8.15
C ALA A 2 -3.14 8.75 -8.60
N ILE A 3 -3.48 10.04 -8.50
CA ILE A 3 -2.54 11.12 -8.81
C ILE A 3 -1.55 11.17 -7.65
N GLU A 4 -0.33 10.71 -7.90
CA GLU A 4 0.80 10.91 -7.00
C GLU A 4 1.30 12.34 -7.18
N ARG A 5 1.46 13.08 -6.09
CA ARG A 5 1.98 14.45 -6.12
C ARG A 5 3.29 14.52 -5.35
N ARG A 6 4.37 14.83 -6.06
CA ARG A 6 5.71 15.04 -5.49
C ARG A 6 6.03 16.51 -5.37
N MET A 7 6.77 16.85 -4.33
CA MET A 7 7.16 18.22 -4.03
C MET A 7 8.47 18.26 -3.24
N THR A 8 9.33 19.19 -3.60
CA THR A 8 10.62 19.39 -2.92
C THR A 8 10.48 20.48 -1.86
N VAL A 9 11.03 20.21 -0.68
CA VAL A 9 11.07 21.14 0.43
C VAL A 9 12.22 22.12 0.22
N MET A 10 11.93 23.42 0.23
CA MET A 10 12.95 24.46 -0.03
C MET A 10 13.70 24.89 1.23
N TYR A 11 13.06 24.85 2.39
CA TYR A 11 13.62 25.28 3.68
C TYR A 11 13.08 24.43 4.81
N ALA A 12 13.86 24.34 5.89
CA ALA A 12 13.51 23.52 7.04
C ALA A 12 12.22 24.03 7.72
N GLN A 13 11.26 23.12 7.92
CA GLN A 13 9.96 23.45 8.51
C GLN A 13 9.23 22.17 8.95
N PRO A 14 8.26 22.24 9.86
CA PRO A 14 7.45 21.07 10.20
C PRO A 14 6.52 20.66 9.04
N LEU A 15 6.23 19.37 8.95
CA LEU A 15 5.45 18.77 7.86
C LEU A 15 4.04 19.35 7.73
N LEU A 16 3.32 19.53 8.83
CA LEU A 16 1.95 20.05 8.77
C LEU A 16 1.87 21.48 8.20
N PRO A 17 2.64 22.49 8.69
CA PRO A 17 2.75 23.81 8.06
C PRO A 17 3.04 23.74 6.56
N PHE A 18 4.01 22.92 6.15
CA PHE A 18 4.34 22.72 4.74
C PHE A 18 3.15 22.20 3.93
N MET A 19 2.41 21.23 4.47
CA MET A 19 1.20 20.71 3.83
C MET A 19 0.08 21.76 3.73
N LEU A 20 -0.04 22.68 4.70
CA LEU A 20 -1.05 23.73 4.65
C LEU A 20 -0.70 24.80 3.61
N SER A 21 0.57 25.24 3.58
CA SER A 21 1.02 26.32 2.71
C SER A 21 1.16 25.88 1.26
N VAL A 22 1.85 24.77 1.00
CA VAL A 22 2.20 24.34 -0.37
C VAL A 22 1.05 23.61 -1.06
N LEU A 23 0.26 22.84 -0.30
CA LEU A 23 -0.87 22.09 -0.87
C LEU A 23 -2.21 22.83 -0.76
N GLY A 24 -2.27 23.93 -0.01
CA GLY A 24 -3.53 24.64 0.29
C GLY A 24 -4.55 23.77 1.05
N LEU A 25 -4.09 22.73 1.75
CA LEU A 25 -4.99 21.81 2.46
C LEU A 25 -5.53 22.46 3.73
N LYS A 26 -6.76 22.11 4.10
CA LYS A 26 -7.28 22.37 5.45
C LYS A 26 -6.58 21.44 6.45
N ARG A 27 -6.37 21.92 7.68
CA ARG A 27 -5.73 21.15 8.77
C ARG A 27 -6.33 19.77 9.00
N ALA A 28 -7.66 19.66 8.95
CA ALA A 28 -8.35 18.38 9.08
C ALA A 28 -8.02 17.40 7.93
N ALA A 29 -7.94 17.90 6.69
CA ALA A 29 -7.59 17.09 5.53
C ALA A 29 -6.13 16.62 5.59
N ALA A 30 -5.20 17.50 5.94
CA ALA A 30 -3.78 17.15 6.12
C ALA A 30 -3.60 16.07 7.21
N LYS A 31 -4.24 16.23 8.38
CA LYS A 31 -4.23 15.21 9.44
C LYS A 31 -4.85 13.88 8.98
N ARG A 32 -5.89 13.92 8.15
CA ARG A 32 -6.51 12.71 7.57
C ARG A 32 -5.51 11.96 6.70
N LEU A 33 -4.79 12.66 5.82
CA LEU A 33 -3.74 12.06 4.98
C LEU A 33 -2.65 11.41 5.83
N LEU A 34 -2.14 12.11 6.84
CA LEU A 34 -1.14 11.59 7.77
C LEU A 34 -1.63 10.35 8.51
N ARG A 35 -2.86 10.37 9.05
CA ARG A 35 -3.47 9.22 9.75
C ARG A 35 -3.50 7.97 8.89
N PHE A 36 -3.85 8.11 7.61
CA PHE A 36 -3.96 6.98 6.69
C PHE A 36 -2.63 6.64 6.00
N GLY A 37 -1.53 7.33 6.32
CA GLY A 37 -0.20 7.06 5.75
C GLY A 37 -0.09 7.44 4.28
N ALA A 38 -0.84 8.46 3.85
CA ALA A 38 -0.84 8.97 2.48
C ALA A 38 0.30 9.97 2.19
N VAL A 39 1.20 10.18 3.15
CA VAL A 39 2.33 11.12 3.05
C VAL A 39 3.62 10.34 3.23
N GLN A 40 4.57 10.55 2.31
CA GLN A 40 5.93 10.03 2.38
C GLN A 40 6.92 11.19 2.36
N VAL A 41 8.02 11.05 3.09
CA VAL A 41 9.18 11.94 3.07
C VAL A 41 10.39 11.10 2.69
N ASN A 42 11.03 11.41 1.56
CA ASN A 42 12.09 10.60 0.96
C ASN A 42 11.71 9.11 0.91
N ASP A 43 10.55 8.82 0.30
CA ASP A 43 9.93 7.49 0.19
C ASP A 43 9.48 6.79 1.49
N VAL A 44 9.79 7.36 2.66
CA VAL A 44 9.37 6.81 3.96
C VAL A 44 8.01 7.36 4.37
N THR A 45 7.05 6.48 4.68
CA THR A 45 5.72 6.92 5.15
C THR A 45 5.82 7.64 6.50
N VAL A 46 5.39 8.91 6.53
CA VAL A 46 5.36 9.73 7.74
C VAL A 46 3.92 10.00 8.16
N ARG A 47 3.63 9.73 9.43
CA ARG A 47 2.30 9.99 10.04
C ARG A 47 2.32 11.08 11.11
N GLN A 48 3.52 11.44 11.59
CA GLN A 48 3.71 12.45 12.61
C GLN A 48 3.57 13.85 11.98
N PHE A 49 2.72 14.70 12.57
CA PHE A 49 2.39 16.01 12.00
C PHE A 49 3.51 17.05 12.15
N ASP A 50 4.31 16.90 13.20
CA ASP A 50 5.44 17.74 13.58
C ASP A 50 6.79 17.16 13.13
N HIS A 51 6.78 16.17 12.25
CA HIS A 51 8.00 15.69 11.60
C HIS A 51 8.73 16.87 10.93
N LEU A 52 10.01 17.04 11.27
CA LEU A 52 10.81 18.16 10.80
C LEU A 52 11.39 17.84 9.42
N LEU A 53 11.02 18.65 8.42
CA LEU A 53 11.55 18.57 7.08
C LEU A 53 12.83 19.39 6.98
N SER A 54 13.79 18.91 6.19
CA SER A 54 15.00 19.64 5.80
C SER A 54 14.90 20.11 4.35
N ALA A 55 15.65 21.15 4.00
CA ALA A 55 15.79 21.58 2.60
C ALA A 55 16.30 20.40 1.75
N GLY A 56 15.71 20.22 0.56
CA GLY A 56 15.99 19.10 -0.33
C GLY A 56 15.24 17.82 -0.03
N ASN A 57 14.47 17.71 1.06
CA ASN A 57 13.57 16.56 1.25
C ASN A 57 12.49 16.54 0.16
N GLU A 58 12.17 15.35 -0.31
CA GLU A 58 11.04 15.11 -1.21
C GLU A 58 9.84 14.64 -0.40
N VAL A 59 8.72 15.35 -0.52
CA VAL A 59 7.44 14.95 0.06
C VAL A 59 6.54 14.44 -1.06
N THR A 60 6.07 13.21 -0.88
CA THR A 60 5.21 12.52 -1.85
C THR A 60 3.85 12.28 -1.21
N LEU A 61 2.79 12.65 -1.93
CA LEU A 61 1.42 12.36 -1.57
C LEU A 61 0.85 11.28 -2.46
N CYS A 62 0.32 10.25 -1.82
CA CYS A 62 -0.43 9.19 -2.46
C CYS A 62 -1.93 9.41 -2.26
N GLY A 63 -2.75 8.88 -3.16
CA GLY A 63 -4.20 8.90 -2.97
C GLY A 63 -4.62 8.17 -1.69
N LEU A 64 -5.61 8.71 -0.96
CA LEU A 64 -6.11 8.11 0.29
C LEU A 64 -6.50 6.64 0.16
N GLN A 65 -7.13 6.27 -0.96
CA GLN A 65 -7.52 4.89 -1.24
C GLN A 65 -6.29 3.99 -1.43
N ALA A 66 -5.28 4.47 -2.14
CA ALA A 66 -4.03 3.74 -2.34
C ALA A 66 -3.31 3.54 -0.99
N ALA A 67 -3.19 4.58 -0.18
CA ALA A 67 -2.58 4.50 1.15
C ALA A 67 -3.36 3.55 2.10
N ALA A 68 -4.69 3.61 2.06
CA ALA A 68 -5.55 2.71 2.83
C ALA A 68 -5.39 1.25 2.39
N ALA A 69 -5.31 0.98 1.08
CA ALA A 69 -5.09 -0.35 0.54
C ALA A 69 -3.74 -0.94 1.03
N VAL A 70 -2.65 -0.16 0.92
CA VAL A 70 -1.33 -0.55 1.44
C VAL A 70 -1.39 -0.81 2.95
N SER A 71 -2.04 0.07 3.72
CA SER A 71 -2.18 -0.11 5.17
C SER A 71 -2.97 -1.37 5.52
N ARG A 72 -4.10 -1.61 4.85
CA ARG A 72 -4.95 -2.79 5.07
C ARG A 72 -4.22 -4.08 4.72
N PHE A 73 -3.44 -4.06 3.64
CA PHE A 73 -2.58 -5.18 3.23
C PHE A 73 -1.53 -5.51 4.31
N LYS A 74 -0.82 -4.49 4.83
CA LYS A 74 0.16 -4.65 5.92
C LYS A 74 -0.49 -5.15 7.22
N GLN A 75 -1.64 -4.59 7.60
CA GLN A 75 -2.41 -5.00 8.78
C GLN A 75 -2.98 -6.41 8.68
N ALA A 76 -3.19 -6.90 7.45
CA ALA A 76 -3.62 -8.27 7.22
C ALA A 76 -2.52 -9.29 7.55
N HIS A 77 -1.27 -8.87 7.75
CA HIS A 77 -0.12 -9.78 7.85
C HIS A 77 0.03 -10.72 6.64
N ILE A 78 -0.44 -10.29 5.46
CA ILE A 78 -0.19 -11.01 4.20
C ILE A 78 1.26 -10.78 3.83
N ARG A 79 2.02 -11.87 3.68
CA ARG A 79 3.44 -11.80 3.29
C ARG A 79 3.61 -12.19 1.83
N ILE A 80 4.25 -11.36 1.03
CA ILE A 80 4.64 -11.74 -0.33
C ILE A 80 5.88 -12.63 -0.23
N ILE A 81 5.79 -13.85 -0.73
CA ILE A 81 6.89 -14.82 -0.78
C ILE A 81 7.65 -14.67 -2.09
N TYR A 82 6.93 -14.41 -3.19
CA TYR A 82 7.47 -14.27 -4.52
C TYR A 82 6.58 -13.34 -5.35
N GLU A 83 7.15 -12.49 -6.19
CA GLU A 83 6.43 -11.61 -7.12
C GLU A 83 7.25 -11.46 -8.42
N ASP A 84 6.60 -11.69 -9.56
CA ASP A 84 7.07 -11.29 -10.88
C ASP A 84 5.93 -10.60 -11.67
N ASP A 85 6.15 -10.40 -12.97
CA ASP A 85 5.19 -9.71 -13.84
C ASP A 85 3.85 -10.47 -13.99
N ALA A 86 3.86 -11.80 -13.89
CA ALA A 86 2.73 -12.68 -14.16
C ALA A 86 2.18 -13.40 -12.91
N LEU A 87 2.99 -13.61 -11.88
CA LEU A 87 2.68 -14.41 -10.70
C LEU A 87 3.04 -13.67 -9.41
N ILE A 88 2.16 -13.76 -8.42
CA ILE A 88 2.45 -13.36 -7.05
C ILE A 88 2.03 -14.47 -6.10
N VAL A 89 2.98 -14.89 -5.27
CA VAL A 89 2.81 -15.92 -4.24
C VAL A 89 2.78 -15.24 -2.89
N VAL A 90 1.72 -15.50 -2.12
CA VAL A 90 1.54 -14.91 -0.79
C VAL A 90 1.36 -15.99 0.28
N ASP A 91 1.92 -15.74 1.46
CA ASP A 91 1.58 -16.46 2.69
C ASP A 91 0.29 -15.84 3.24
N LYS A 92 -0.77 -16.65 3.29
CA LYS A 92 -2.07 -16.19 3.77
C LYS A 92 -2.19 -16.44 5.27
N PRO A 93 -2.54 -15.43 6.08
CA PRO A 93 -2.85 -15.64 7.49
C PRO A 93 -4.08 -16.56 7.68
N SER A 94 -4.14 -17.25 8.82
CA SER A 94 -5.38 -17.91 9.26
C SER A 94 -6.48 -16.87 9.50
N GLY A 95 -7.74 -17.23 9.19
CA GLY A 95 -8.89 -16.34 9.42
C GLY A 95 -9.21 -15.34 8.30
N LEU A 96 -8.33 -15.18 7.29
CA LEU A 96 -8.64 -14.40 6.08
C LEU A 96 -9.17 -15.32 4.98
N LEU A 97 -10.35 -15.06 4.42
CA LEU A 97 -10.88 -15.84 3.30
C LEU A 97 -10.07 -15.61 2.02
N THR A 98 -9.87 -16.63 1.19
CA THR A 98 -9.18 -16.45 -0.10
C THR A 98 -10.07 -15.70 -1.09
N VAL A 99 -11.31 -16.17 -1.25
CA VAL A 99 -12.34 -15.61 -2.15
C VAL A 99 -13.66 -15.59 -1.37
N ALA A 100 -14.55 -14.66 -1.71
CA ALA A 100 -15.84 -14.55 -1.04
C ALA A 100 -16.76 -15.71 -1.48
N SER A 101 -17.62 -16.20 -0.58
CA SER A 101 -18.80 -16.98 -0.96
C SER A 101 -20.01 -16.03 -1.10
N ASP A 102 -21.13 -16.51 -1.63
CA ASP A 102 -22.34 -15.71 -1.94
C ASP A 102 -22.89 -14.87 -0.77
N ARG A 103 -22.48 -15.15 0.48
CA ARG A 103 -22.77 -14.31 1.64
C ARG A 103 -21.73 -13.21 1.79
N GLU A 104 -22.13 -12.00 1.44
CA GLU A 104 -21.48 -10.69 1.60
C GLU A 104 -20.32 -10.63 2.62
N ASN A 105 -19.15 -11.13 2.22
CA ASN A 105 -17.90 -10.75 2.88
C ASN A 105 -16.92 -10.26 1.83
N ALA A 106 -16.97 -8.94 1.60
CA ALA A 106 -16.11 -8.25 0.64
C ALA A 106 -14.63 -8.18 1.08
N ASP A 107 -14.30 -8.71 2.26
CA ASP A 107 -12.97 -8.63 2.85
C ASP A 107 -12.18 -9.93 2.72
N THR A 108 -11.63 -10.16 1.54
CA THR A 108 -10.87 -11.39 1.22
C THR A 108 -9.43 -11.08 0.83
N LEU A 109 -8.59 -12.12 0.83
CA LEU A 109 -7.23 -12.07 0.32
C LEU A 109 -7.23 -11.50 -1.11
N PHE A 110 -8.12 -12.03 -1.96
CA PHE A 110 -8.25 -11.56 -3.34
C PHE A 110 -8.52 -10.05 -3.41
N VAL A 111 -9.51 -9.55 -2.66
CA VAL A 111 -9.85 -8.11 -2.67
C VAL A 111 -8.69 -7.26 -2.13
N ARG A 112 -8.13 -7.61 -0.96
CA ARG A 112 -7.02 -6.85 -0.35
C ARG A 112 -5.79 -6.81 -1.24
N LEU A 113 -5.46 -7.93 -1.87
CA LEU A 113 -4.30 -8.06 -2.73
C LEU A 113 -4.50 -7.32 -4.07
N ASN A 114 -5.70 -7.38 -4.62
CA ASN A 114 -6.08 -6.62 -5.81
C ASN A 114 -6.00 -5.10 -5.56
N ASP A 115 -6.54 -4.62 -4.44
CA ASP A 115 -6.44 -3.22 -4.03
C ASP A 115 -4.99 -2.79 -3.81
N TYR A 116 -4.17 -3.65 -3.21
CA TYR A 116 -2.74 -3.41 -3.04
C TYR A 116 -2.01 -3.27 -4.37
N LEU A 117 -2.22 -4.17 -5.35
CA LEU A 117 -1.56 -4.07 -6.65
C LEU A 117 -2.02 -2.84 -7.45
N ARG A 118 -3.30 -2.48 -7.36
CA ARG A 118 -3.83 -1.25 -7.96
C ARG A 118 -3.18 -0.01 -7.33
N SER A 119 -2.95 -0.02 -6.03
CA SER A 119 -2.28 1.07 -5.33
C SER A 119 -0.83 1.29 -5.76
N ARG A 120 -0.15 0.24 -6.23
CA ARG A 120 1.23 0.29 -6.77
C ARG A 120 1.30 0.63 -8.25
N GLY A 121 0.17 0.83 -8.93
CA GLY A 121 0.13 1.03 -10.38
C GLY A 121 0.48 -0.22 -11.20
N SER A 122 0.75 -1.37 -10.55
CA SER A 122 1.22 -2.59 -11.21
C SER A 122 0.11 -3.38 -11.89
N HIS A 123 -1.10 -2.85 -12.07
CA HIS A 123 -2.25 -3.63 -12.54
C HIS A 123 -2.20 -3.95 -14.05
N GLY A 124 -1.36 -4.93 -14.42
CA GLY A 124 -1.35 -5.56 -15.73
C GLY A 124 -2.50 -6.57 -15.88
N ARG A 125 -3.18 -6.56 -17.02
CA ARG A 125 -4.24 -7.52 -17.36
C ARG A 125 -3.61 -8.91 -17.56
N GLY A 126 -3.64 -9.78 -16.54
CA GLY A 126 -3.23 -11.20 -16.72
C GLY A 126 -2.50 -11.88 -15.57
N ARG A 127 -2.51 -11.33 -14.34
CA ARG A 127 -1.81 -11.97 -13.20
C ARG A 127 -2.59 -13.12 -12.58
N THR A 128 -1.90 -14.24 -12.35
CA THR A 128 -2.39 -15.41 -11.63
C THR A 128 -1.91 -15.38 -10.17
N TRP A 129 -2.74 -15.93 -9.27
CA TRP A 129 -2.52 -15.85 -7.82
C TRP A 129 -2.31 -17.24 -7.23
N VAL A 130 -1.29 -17.41 -6.39
CA VAL A 130 -1.06 -18.65 -5.64
C VAL A 130 -0.91 -18.33 -4.16
N HIS A 131 -1.61 -19.06 -3.30
CA HIS A 131 -1.57 -18.86 -1.85
C HIS A 131 -0.98 -20.07 -1.11
N GLY A 132 -0.01 -19.83 -0.24
CA GLY A 132 0.44 -20.81 0.75
C GLY A 132 -0.31 -20.61 2.07
N GLN A 133 -0.87 -21.69 2.63
CA GLN A 133 -1.07 -21.76 4.09
C GLN A 133 0.13 -22.52 4.64
N ARG A 134 0.61 -22.18 5.85
CA ARG A 134 1.66 -22.97 6.54
C ARG A 134 1.21 -24.42 6.74
N ALA A 135 1.43 -25.23 5.72
CA ALA A 135 1.37 -26.68 5.65
C ALA A 135 2.28 -27.09 4.48
N LEU A 136 3.37 -27.78 4.83
CA LEU A 136 4.22 -28.66 4.02
C LEU A 136 4.01 -28.62 2.49
N TRP A 137 5.04 -28.19 1.75
CA TRP A 137 5.20 -28.62 0.36
C TRP A 137 6.27 -29.69 0.30
N VAL A 138 5.82 -30.95 0.26
CA VAL A 138 6.60 -32.07 -0.26
C VAL A 138 6.42 -32.06 -1.78
N ASN A 139 7.53 -31.86 -2.48
CA ASN A 139 7.74 -32.06 -3.92
C ASN A 139 6.93 -31.20 -4.91
N TRP A 140 7.56 -30.12 -5.39
CA TRP A 140 7.26 -29.55 -6.70
C TRP A 140 8.40 -29.93 -7.66
N ALA A 141 8.35 -31.17 -8.14
CA ALA A 141 9.14 -31.64 -9.26
C ALA A 141 8.15 -32.04 -10.38
N GLY A 142 8.23 -31.36 -11.53
CA GLY A 142 7.64 -31.79 -12.79
C GLY A 142 6.30 -31.19 -13.15
N ALA A 143 6.32 -30.01 -13.79
CA ALA A 143 5.31 -29.62 -14.79
C ALA A 143 5.81 -28.44 -15.64
N VAL A 144 7.01 -28.56 -16.23
CA VAL A 144 7.38 -27.89 -17.50
C VAL A 144 8.33 -28.82 -18.24
N ALA A 145 7.75 -29.70 -19.06
CA ALA A 145 8.29 -30.23 -20.32
C ALA A 145 7.15 -30.98 -21.02
#